data_AF-A0A9X3KWG2-F1
#
_entry.id   AF-A0A9X3KWG2-F1
#
_cell.length_a   1.000
_cell.length_b   1.000
_cell.length_c   1.000
_cell.angle_alpha   90.00
_cell.angle_beta   90.00
_cell.angle_gamma   90.00
#
_symmetry.space_group_name_H-M   'P 1'
#
loop_
_entity.id
_entity.type
_entity.pdbx_description
1 polymer ?
#
loop_
_entity_poly.entity_id
_entity_poly.type
_entity_poly.pdbx_seq_one_letter_code
_entity_poly.pdbx_strand_id
1 'polypeptide(L)'
;MRKLFCRRAPVGTLKGSLRPVSEAAELGVIDPRIGRLVTAFNVNGIVSSVSSCEGHRAWLLPARNTPFVMFSTEVARAARLASRILRDYEQACELQHYWTVEATFNADSELVFSLNCPDRRFNRRRLDADMVLLAQWARESFQVSGERLAAPQHSTDQGSQ
;
A
#
# COMPACT_ATOMS: atom_id res chain seq x y z
N MET A 1 43.57 15.27 10.86
CA MET A 1 42.93 14.00 10.42
C MET A 1 41.83 13.62 11.41
N ARG A 2 40.56 13.95 11.13
CA ARG A 2 39.43 13.52 11.97
C ARG A 2 38.86 12.23 11.38
N LYS A 3 39.06 11.11 12.09
CA LYS A 3 38.44 9.82 11.79
C LYS A 3 36.92 9.98 11.96
N LEU A 4 36.18 9.95 10.85
CA LEU A 4 34.73 9.77 10.88
C LEU A 4 34.47 8.38 11.43
N PHE A 5 34.04 8.32 12.69
CA PHE A 5 33.49 7.11 13.29
C PHE A 5 32.24 6.74 12.51
N CYS A 6 32.36 5.79 11.59
CA CYS A 6 31.22 5.08 11.04
C CYS A 6 30.66 4.23 12.19
N ARG A 7 29.67 4.76 12.91
CA ARG A 7 28.90 3.96 13.87
C ARG A 7 28.28 2.81 13.08
N ARG A 8 28.75 1.58 13.32
CA ARG A 8 28.05 0.37 12.89
C ARG A 8 26.64 0.45 13.47
N ALA A 9 25.65 0.58 12.60
CA ALA A 9 24.26 0.50 12.99
C ALA A 9 24.04 -0.87 13.68
N PRO A 10 23.37 -0.93 14.84
CA PRO A 10 23.20 -2.20 15.56
C PRO A 10 22.50 -3.24 14.67
N VAL A 11 22.91 -4.51 14.80
CA VAL A 11 22.32 -5.64 14.08
C VAL A 11 20.81 -5.60 14.29
N GLY A 12 20.03 -5.50 13.21
CA GLY A 12 18.58 -5.28 13.26
C GLY A 12 18.12 -3.89 12.79
N THR A 13 18.99 -2.89 12.63
CA THR A 13 18.63 -1.56 12.08
C THR A 13 18.82 -1.41 10.57
N LEU A 14 19.23 -2.49 9.89
CA LEU A 14 19.40 -2.48 8.44
C LEU A 14 18.04 -2.55 7.75
N LYS A 15 17.84 -1.70 6.75
CA LYS A 15 16.69 -1.74 5.86
C LYS A 15 16.59 -3.12 5.20
N GLY A 16 15.42 -3.75 5.29
CA GLY A 16 15.13 -5.06 4.67
C GLY A 16 15.00 -6.24 5.64
N SER A 17 15.30 -6.09 6.94
CA SER A 17 14.93 -7.15 7.91
C SER A 17 13.45 -7.05 8.27
N LEU A 18 12.75 -8.19 8.32
CA LEU A 18 11.34 -8.30 8.73
C LEU A 18 11.15 -7.76 10.15
N ARG A 19 10.15 -6.91 10.32
CA ARG A 19 9.75 -6.33 11.62
C ARG A 19 8.35 -5.71 11.53
N PRO A 20 7.67 -5.49 12.67
CA PRO A 20 6.43 -4.72 12.71
C PRO A 20 6.63 -3.28 12.21
N VAL A 21 5.59 -2.71 11.61
CA VAL A 21 5.67 -1.36 11.03
C VAL A 21 5.90 -0.26 12.07
N SER A 22 5.39 -0.43 13.30
CA SER A 22 5.69 0.47 14.42
C SER A 22 7.19 0.52 14.71
N GLU A 23 7.84 -0.63 14.81
CA GLU A 23 9.29 -0.73 15.02
C GLU A 23 10.06 -0.15 13.82
N ALA A 24 9.62 -0.42 12.59
CA ALA A 24 10.23 0.15 11.39
C ALA A 24 10.15 1.69 11.36
N ALA A 25 9.05 2.27 11.83
CA ALA A 25 8.87 3.71 11.95
C ALA A 25 9.77 4.31 13.02
N GLU A 26 9.85 3.69 14.20
CA GLU A 26 10.74 4.10 15.30
C GLU A 26 12.22 4.08 14.89
N LEU A 27 12.62 3.07 14.11
CA LEU A 27 13.98 2.93 13.61
C LEU A 27 14.28 3.81 12.39
N GLY A 28 13.29 4.53 11.84
CA GLY A 28 13.47 5.39 10.67
C GLY A 28 13.89 4.65 9.40
N VAL A 29 13.52 3.36 9.26
CA VAL A 29 13.89 2.52 8.11
C VAL A 29 12.81 2.49 7.01
N ILE A 30 11.68 3.14 7.24
CA ILE A 30 10.65 3.41 6.23
C ILE A 30 11.07 4.63 5.41
N ASP A 31 11.06 4.50 4.09
CA ASP A 31 11.39 5.60 3.19
C ASP A 31 10.41 6.78 3.38
N PRO A 32 10.90 8.02 3.60
CA PRO A 32 10.02 9.14 3.96
C PRO A 32 8.92 9.43 2.94
N ARG A 33 9.20 9.28 1.62
CA ARG A 33 8.23 9.64 0.58
C ARG A 33 7.06 8.67 0.49
N ILE A 34 7.30 7.39 0.77
CA ILE A 34 6.25 6.37 0.75
C ILE A 34 5.59 6.17 2.12
N GLY A 35 6.13 6.79 3.18
CA GLY A 35 5.65 6.59 4.55
C GLY A 35 4.14 6.78 4.72
N ARG A 36 3.55 7.84 4.13
CA ARG A 36 2.10 8.08 4.19
C ARG A 36 1.28 6.96 3.54
N LEU A 37 1.80 6.38 2.46
CA LEU A 37 1.17 5.25 1.79
C LEU A 37 1.31 4.00 2.66
N VAL A 38 2.51 3.71 3.18
CA VAL A 38 2.73 2.58 4.11
C VAL A 38 1.79 2.66 5.31
N THR A 39 1.60 3.84 5.92
CA THR A 39 0.64 4.01 7.02
C THR A 39 -0.79 3.68 6.61
N ALA A 40 -1.22 4.03 5.39
CA ALA A 40 -2.55 3.67 4.89
C ALA A 40 -2.73 2.16 4.70
N PHE A 41 -1.63 1.43 4.53
CA PHE A 41 -1.58 -0.03 4.43
C PHE A 41 -1.32 -0.74 5.78
N ASN A 42 -1.50 -0.04 6.90
CA ASN A 42 -1.39 -0.63 8.23
C ASN A 42 -2.58 -0.21 9.10
N VAL A 43 -3.69 -0.90 8.89
CA VAL A 43 -4.91 -0.74 9.68
C VAL A 43 -5.14 -2.03 10.44
N ASN A 44 -5.19 -1.94 11.77
CA ASN A 44 -5.23 -3.09 12.65
C ASN A 44 -6.38 -4.05 12.29
N GLY A 45 -6.06 -5.33 12.11
CA GLY A 45 -7.02 -6.38 11.73
C GLY A 45 -7.60 -6.26 10.31
N ILE A 46 -7.17 -5.30 9.50
CA ILE A 46 -7.73 -5.05 8.16
C ILE A 46 -6.69 -5.19 7.06
N VAL A 47 -5.54 -4.53 7.21
CA VAL A 47 -4.44 -4.59 6.24
C VAL A 47 -3.11 -4.40 6.96
N SER A 48 -2.10 -5.13 6.53
CA SER A 48 -0.73 -5.00 7.06
C SER A 48 0.26 -4.99 5.93
N SER A 49 1.17 -4.01 5.90
CA SER A 49 2.23 -3.98 4.91
C SER A 49 3.33 -4.97 5.28
N VAL A 50 3.81 -5.73 4.30
CA VAL A 50 4.90 -6.70 4.46
C VAL A 50 6.23 -6.07 4.09
N SER A 51 6.28 -5.28 3.02
CA SER A 51 7.49 -4.55 2.60
C SER A 51 7.13 -3.37 1.69
N SER A 52 8.06 -2.42 1.51
CA SER A 52 7.83 -1.26 0.66
C SER A 52 9.12 -0.67 0.11
N CYS A 53 9.04 0.06 -0.99
CA CYS A 53 10.13 0.84 -1.58
C CYS A 53 9.57 2.12 -2.20
N GLU A 54 10.18 3.28 -1.96
CA GLU A 54 9.78 4.53 -2.63
C GLU A 54 10.21 4.64 -4.11
N GLY A 55 10.93 3.64 -4.62
CA GLY A 55 11.50 3.62 -5.96
C GLY A 55 12.75 4.49 -6.08
N HIS A 56 13.88 4.10 -5.51
CA HIS A 56 15.08 4.95 -5.59
C HIS A 56 15.67 5.01 -7.00
N ARG A 57 15.93 6.23 -7.49
CA ARG A 57 16.67 6.47 -8.74
C ARG A 57 17.76 7.51 -8.52
N ALA A 58 18.93 7.27 -9.12
CA ALA A 58 19.96 8.29 -9.28
C ALA A 58 19.60 9.22 -10.45
N TRP A 59 20.21 10.41 -10.49
CA TRP A 59 19.95 11.40 -11.54
C TRP A 59 20.17 10.78 -12.93
N LEU A 60 19.18 10.92 -13.82
CA LEU A 60 19.13 10.35 -15.18
C LEU A 60 19.17 8.81 -15.30
N LEU A 61 19.40 8.06 -14.22
CA LEU A 61 19.37 6.61 -14.24
C LEU A 61 17.96 6.05 -13.96
N PRO A 62 17.61 4.89 -14.54
CA PRO A 62 16.38 4.19 -14.18
C PRO A 62 16.44 3.72 -12.72
N ALA A 63 15.27 3.59 -12.10
CA ALA A 63 15.16 3.05 -10.76
C ALA A 63 15.60 1.59 -10.73
N ARG A 64 16.46 1.25 -9.75
CA ARG A 64 16.90 -0.14 -9.54
C ARG A 64 15.70 -0.99 -9.13
N ASN A 65 14.94 -0.50 -8.16
CA ASN A 65 13.67 -1.05 -7.73
C ASN A 65 12.58 -0.02 -8.03
N THR A 66 11.47 -0.47 -8.57
CA THR A 66 10.27 0.34 -8.75
C THR A 66 9.60 0.66 -7.41
N PRO A 67 8.78 1.71 -7.33
CA PRO A 67 8.00 2.00 -6.15
C PRO A 67 6.90 0.94 -5.93
N PHE A 68 6.79 0.45 -4.70
CA PHE A 68 5.76 -0.53 -4.34
C PHE A 68 5.44 -0.53 -2.85
N VAL A 69 4.26 -1.05 -2.50
CA VAL A 69 3.90 -1.53 -1.16
C VAL A 69 3.34 -2.95 -1.31
N MET A 70 4.00 -3.92 -0.69
CA MET A 70 3.51 -5.28 -0.55
C MET A 70 2.72 -5.39 0.75
N PHE A 71 1.57 -6.03 0.73
CA PHE A 71 0.62 -6.03 1.84
C PHE A 71 -0.23 -7.30 1.89
N SER A 72 -0.71 -7.63 3.08
CA SER A 72 -1.69 -8.68 3.32
C SER A 72 -3.03 -8.07 3.73
N THR A 73 -4.12 -8.55 3.13
CA THR A 73 -5.51 -8.17 3.42
C THR A 73 -6.46 -9.19 2.79
N GLU A 74 -7.76 -9.04 3.02
CA GLU A 74 -8.79 -9.84 2.34
C GLU A 74 -8.85 -9.53 0.84
N VAL A 75 -9.10 -10.56 0.01
CA VAL A 75 -9.22 -10.43 -1.45
C VAL A 75 -10.21 -9.33 -1.85
N ALA A 76 -11.36 -9.24 -1.17
CA ALA A 76 -12.38 -8.24 -1.47
C ALA A 76 -11.91 -6.79 -1.26
N ARG A 77 -10.96 -6.55 -0.35
CA ARG A 77 -10.37 -5.23 -0.10
C ARG A 77 -9.32 -4.89 -1.15
N ALA A 78 -8.44 -5.85 -1.46
CA ALA A 78 -7.47 -5.69 -2.53
C ALA A 78 -8.17 -5.44 -3.88
N ALA A 79 -9.22 -6.20 -4.18
CA ALA A 79 -10.03 -6.03 -5.39
C ALA A 79 -10.68 -4.65 -5.47
N ARG A 80 -11.23 -4.13 -4.35
CA ARG A 80 -11.80 -2.78 -4.32
C ARG A 80 -10.79 -1.70 -4.69
N LEU A 81 -9.58 -1.78 -4.14
CA LEU A 81 -8.50 -0.86 -4.48
C LEU A 81 -8.09 -1.00 -5.96
N ALA A 82 -7.93 -2.24 -6.43
CA ALA A 82 -7.61 -2.52 -7.83
C ALA A 82 -8.67 -1.95 -8.79
N SER A 83 -9.95 -2.15 -8.49
CA SER A 83 -11.06 -1.60 -9.28
C SER A 83 -11.09 -0.07 -9.26
N ARG A 84 -10.75 0.58 -8.14
CA ARG A 84 -10.64 2.04 -8.08
C ARG A 84 -9.54 2.55 -9.01
N ILE A 85 -8.38 1.91 -8.99
CA ILE A 85 -7.24 2.26 -9.85
C ILE A 85 -7.59 2.03 -11.33
N LEU A 86 -8.21 0.89 -11.67
CA LEU A 86 -8.63 0.60 -13.03
C LEU A 86 -9.63 1.64 -13.56
N ARG A 87 -10.62 2.00 -12.75
CA ARG A 87 -11.62 3.02 -13.12
C ARG A 87 -10.99 4.39 -13.37
N ASP A 88 -9.94 4.75 -12.63
CA ASP A 88 -9.20 5.99 -12.88
C ASP A 88 -8.65 6.02 -14.31
N TYR A 89 -8.00 4.95 -14.75
CA TYR A 89 -7.46 4.85 -16.12
C TYR A 89 -8.52 4.90 -17.21
N GLU A 90 -9.75 4.46 -16.91
CA GLU A 90 -10.84 4.45 -17.88
C GLU A 90 -11.54 5.82 -17.98
N GLN A 91 -11.51 6.65 -16.92
CA GLN A 91 -12.46 7.75 -16.78
C GLN A 91 -11.86 9.11 -16.42
N ALA A 92 -10.89 9.16 -15.51
CA ALA A 92 -10.46 10.42 -14.88
C ALA A 92 -8.97 10.74 -15.09
N CYS A 93 -8.14 9.70 -15.18
CA CYS A 93 -6.69 9.79 -15.31
C CYS A 93 -6.05 10.74 -14.27
N GLU A 94 -6.49 10.64 -13.01
CA GLU A 94 -5.93 11.39 -11.89
C GLU A 94 -4.49 10.93 -11.62
N LEU A 95 -4.25 9.61 -11.66
CA LEU A 95 -2.90 9.05 -11.53
C LEU A 95 -2.03 9.41 -12.72
N GLN A 96 -0.80 9.82 -12.43
CA GLN A 96 0.16 10.29 -13.41
C GLN A 96 1.09 9.19 -13.92
N HIS A 97 1.14 8.04 -13.23
CA HIS A 97 1.84 6.84 -13.63
C HIS A 97 0.91 5.64 -13.65
N TYR A 98 1.33 4.57 -14.32
CA TYR A 98 0.63 3.31 -14.26
C TYR A 98 0.91 2.60 -12.92
N TRP A 99 -0.16 2.20 -12.23
CA TRP A 99 -0.17 1.51 -10.95
C TRP A 99 -1.08 0.30 -11.08
N THR A 100 -0.68 -0.80 -10.44
CA THR A 100 -1.46 -2.04 -10.45
C THR A 100 -1.40 -2.72 -9.09
N VAL A 101 -2.39 -3.57 -8.81
CA VAL A 101 -2.41 -4.46 -7.66
C VAL A 101 -2.27 -5.89 -8.18
N GLU A 102 -1.16 -6.53 -7.86
CA GLU A 102 -0.88 -7.91 -8.25
C GLU A 102 -0.91 -8.83 -7.03
N ALA A 103 -1.36 -10.07 -7.20
CA ALA A 103 -1.39 -11.07 -6.14
C ALA A 103 -0.26 -12.09 -6.32
N THR A 104 0.37 -12.51 -5.23
CA THR A 104 1.38 -13.58 -5.22
C THR A 104 1.36 -14.32 -3.88
N PHE A 105 2.04 -15.45 -3.79
CA PHE A 105 2.28 -16.15 -2.52
C PHE A 105 3.67 -15.77 -1.99
N ASN A 106 3.75 -15.44 -0.69
CA ASN A 106 5.03 -15.20 -0.04
C ASN A 106 5.76 -16.52 0.29
N ALA A 107 6.94 -16.44 0.91
CA ALA A 107 7.73 -17.62 1.29
C ALA A 107 7.02 -18.54 2.30
N ASP A 108 6.06 -18.00 3.05
CA ASP A 108 5.24 -18.70 4.04
C ASP A 108 3.94 -19.26 3.42
N SER A 109 3.81 -19.25 2.08
CA SER A 109 2.61 -19.68 1.34
C SER A 109 1.35 -18.89 1.65
N GLU A 110 1.48 -17.66 2.15
CA GLU A 110 0.36 -16.75 2.38
C GLU A 110 0.12 -15.89 1.14
N LEU A 111 -1.16 -15.67 0.82
CA LEU A 111 -1.56 -14.76 -0.25
C LEU A 111 -1.24 -13.31 0.17
N VAL A 112 -0.41 -12.65 -0.61
CA VAL A 112 -0.06 -11.23 -0.46
C VAL A 112 -0.30 -10.48 -1.76
N PHE A 113 -0.48 -9.17 -1.65
CA PHE A 113 -0.73 -8.27 -2.76
C PHE A 113 0.40 -7.24 -2.87
N SER A 114 0.64 -6.74 -4.07
CA SER A 114 1.64 -5.72 -4.36
C SER A 114 0.99 -4.58 -5.12
N LEU A 115 0.84 -3.42 -4.47
CA LEU A 115 0.54 -2.16 -5.14
C LEU A 115 1.86 -1.63 -5.69
N ASN A 116 2.03 -1.63 -7.01
CA ASN A 116 3.29 -1.25 -7.62
C ASN A 116 3.08 -0.41 -8.88
N CYS A 117 4.06 0.47 -9.16
CA CYS A 117 4.18 1.14 -10.44
C CYS A 117 5.39 0.57 -11.19
N PRO A 118 5.20 -0.12 -12.32
CA PRO A 118 6.29 -0.82 -13.02
C PRO A 118 7.25 0.14 -13.74
N ASP A 119 6.93 1.43 -13.81
CA ASP A 119 7.74 2.41 -14.52
C ASP A 119 9.09 2.62 -13.82
N ARG A 120 10.17 2.29 -14.52
CA ARG A 120 11.53 2.52 -13.98
C ARG A 120 12.02 3.95 -14.19
N ARG A 121 11.35 4.71 -15.06
CA ARG A 121 11.71 6.09 -15.43
C ARG A 121 10.58 7.08 -15.08
N PHE A 122 10.07 7.02 -13.85
CA PHE A 122 9.03 7.95 -13.39
C PHE A 122 9.58 9.37 -13.16
N ASN A 123 8.71 10.36 -13.36
CA ASN A 123 8.92 11.70 -12.82
C ASN A 123 8.64 11.67 -11.30
N ARG A 124 9.65 12.01 -10.49
CA ARG A 124 9.57 11.93 -9.02
C ARG A 124 8.43 12.77 -8.43
N ARG A 125 8.24 14.01 -8.89
CA ARG A 125 7.18 14.88 -8.33
C ARG A 125 5.79 14.31 -8.61
N ARG A 126 5.57 13.77 -9.80
CA ARG A 126 4.31 13.11 -10.17
C ARG A 126 4.10 11.82 -9.39
N LEU A 127 5.15 11.02 -9.21
CA LEU A 127 5.08 9.80 -8.41
C LEU A 127 4.72 10.07 -6.95
N ASP A 128 5.32 11.12 -6.35
CA ASP A 128 5.01 11.50 -4.98
C ASP A 128 3.54 11.99 -4.85
N ALA A 129 3.00 12.65 -5.88
CA ALA A 129 1.58 13.03 -5.93
C ALA A 129 0.66 11.80 -6.02
N ASP A 130 0.99 10.83 -6.88
CA ASP A 130 0.26 9.56 -6.96
C ASP A 130 0.26 8.83 -5.62
N MET A 131 1.39 8.77 -4.91
CA MET A 131 1.47 8.13 -3.59
C MET A 131 0.51 8.76 -2.57
N VAL A 132 0.29 10.08 -2.63
CA VAL A 132 -0.68 10.76 -1.78
C VAL A 132 -2.11 10.36 -2.11
N LEU A 133 -2.45 10.32 -3.40
CA LEU A 133 -3.77 9.95 -3.88
C LEU A 133 -4.08 8.47 -3.59
N LEU A 134 -3.13 7.58 -3.87
CA LEU A 134 -3.22 6.15 -3.54
C LEU A 134 -3.37 5.93 -2.04
N ALA A 135 -2.71 6.71 -1.20
CA ALA A 135 -2.89 6.61 0.25
C ALA A 135 -4.32 7.01 0.68
N GLN A 136 -4.96 7.93 -0.03
CA GLN A 136 -6.36 8.26 0.21
C GLN A 136 -7.27 7.10 -0.22
N TRP A 137 -7.14 6.63 -1.46
CA TRP A 137 -7.98 5.54 -1.98
C TRP A 137 -7.80 4.23 -1.21
N ALA A 138 -6.60 3.95 -0.72
CA ALA A 138 -6.33 2.83 0.17
C ALA A 138 -7.17 2.92 1.46
N ARG A 139 -7.19 4.07 2.13
CA ARG A 139 -8.02 4.28 3.33
C ARG A 139 -9.49 4.01 3.03
N GLU A 140 -10.01 4.58 1.96
CA GLU A 140 -11.41 4.39 1.53
C GLU A 140 -11.72 2.91 1.25
N SER A 141 -10.79 2.20 0.59
CA SER A 141 -10.95 0.78 0.25
C SER A 141 -10.90 -0.15 1.48
N PHE A 142 -10.20 0.27 2.54
CA PHE A 142 -10.00 -0.52 3.75
C PHE A 142 -10.99 -0.17 4.87
N GLN A 143 -11.62 1.00 4.87
CA GLN A 143 -12.51 1.44 5.95
C GLN A 143 -13.93 0.86 5.90
N VAL A 144 -14.33 0.15 4.83
CA VAL A 144 -15.71 -0.35 4.70
C VAL A 144 -15.80 -1.85 4.98
N SER A 145 -16.21 -2.19 6.20
CA SER A 145 -16.99 -3.40 6.51
C SER A 145 -17.80 -3.18 7.79
N GLY A 146 -19.11 -2.93 7.66
CA GLY A 146 -20.01 -2.91 8.82
C GLY A 146 -21.30 -2.11 8.63
N GLU A 147 -22.11 -2.43 7.61
CA GLU A 147 -23.58 -2.21 7.61
C GLU A 147 -24.20 -2.64 6.26
N ARG A 148 -24.28 -3.95 6.04
CA ARG A 148 -25.33 -4.56 5.19
C ARG A 148 -25.72 -5.89 5.81
N LEU A 149 -26.25 -5.84 7.01
CA LEU A 149 -26.92 -6.97 7.63
C LEU A 149 -28.06 -6.44 8.51
N ALA A 150 -29.16 -6.10 7.83
CA ALA A 150 -30.55 -6.16 8.29
C ALA A 150 -31.40 -5.27 7.37
N ALA A 151 -31.76 -5.77 6.19
CA ALA A 151 -33.02 -5.34 5.61
C ALA A 151 -34.11 -6.11 6.37
N PRO A 152 -35.01 -5.46 7.13
CA PRO A 152 -36.16 -6.15 7.68
C PRO A 152 -37.00 -6.67 6.51
N GLN A 153 -37.18 -7.99 6.45
CA GLN A 153 -38.16 -8.58 5.56
C GLN A 153 -39.53 -8.02 5.96
N HIS A 154 -40.12 -7.26 5.04
CA HIS A 154 -41.48 -6.76 5.15
C HIS A 154 -42.41 -7.96 5.07
N SER A 155 -42.82 -8.51 6.22
CA SER A 155 -43.94 -9.44 6.30
C SER A 155 -45.23 -8.64 6.17
N THR A 156 -45.69 -8.43 4.94
CA THR A 156 -47.11 -8.23 4.67
C THR A 156 -47.82 -9.54 4.99
N ASP A 157 -48.42 -9.62 6.17
CA ASP A 157 -49.50 -10.56 6.42
C ASP A 157 -50.80 -9.76 6.52
N GLN A 158 -51.47 -9.65 5.37
CA GLN A 158 -52.87 -9.27 5.30
C GLN A 158 -53.69 -10.55 5.49
N GLY A 159 -54.07 -10.83 6.72
CA GLY A 159 -55.05 -11.86 7.06
C GLY A 159 -56.34 -11.20 7.55
N SER A 160 -57.26 -10.95 6.63
CA SER A 160 -58.65 -10.62 6.94
C SER A 160 -59.38 -11.87 7.45
N GLN A 161 -60.02 -11.78 8.60
CA GLN A 161 -61.40 -12.24 8.88
C GLN A 161 -61.80 -11.89 10.31
#